data_AF-A0A937B5D9-F1
#
_entry.id   AF-A0A937B5D9-F1
#
_cell.length_a   1.000
_cell.length_b   1.000
_cell.length_c   1.000
_cell.angle_alpha   90.00
_cell.angle_beta   90.00
_cell.angle_gamma   90.00
#
_symmetry.space_group_name_H-M   'P 1'
#
loop_
_entity.id
_entity.type
_entity.pdbx_description
1 polymer ?
#
loop_
_entity_poly.entity_id
_entity_poly.type
_entity_poly.pdbx_seq_one_letter_code
_entity_poly.pdbx_strand_id
1 'polypeptide(L)' 'MAAAVRALAIAATIVLLPYVAAAQSGPSFDCAKASNTVERAVCKDADLAKADRELSQIYAELLGRLTGRARES' A
#
# COMPACT_ATOMS: atom_id res chain seq x y z
N MET A 1 31.19 -30.20 1.31
CA MET A 1 30.61 -29.40 0.20
C MET A 1 29.12 -29.14 0.39
N ALA A 2 28.29 -30.16 0.65
CA ALA A 2 26.84 -29.99 0.87
C ALA A 2 26.45 -29.08 2.07
N ALA A 3 27.23 -29.08 3.15
CA ALA A 3 26.98 -28.23 4.33
C ALA A 3 27.25 -26.73 4.07
N ALA A 4 28.27 -26.40 3.27
CA ALA A 4 28.59 -25.03 2.89
C ALA A 4 27.54 -24.43 1.93
N VAL A 5 27.03 -25.25 1.01
CA VAL A 5 25.95 -24.87 0.08
C VAL A 5 24.65 -24.57 0.83
N ARG A 6 24.33 -25.35 1.87
CA ARG A 6 23.15 -25.11 2.74
C ARG A 6 23.30 -23.85 3.58
N ALA A 7 24.48 -23.58 4.14
CA ALA A 7 24.73 -22.37 4.91
C ALA A 7 24.64 -21.09 4.05
N LEU A 8 25.13 -21.14 2.80
CA LEU A 8 24.97 -20.04 1.85
C LEU A 8 23.51 -19.81 1.44
N ALA A 9 22.73 -20.88 1.23
CA ALA A 9 21.32 -20.77 0.88
C ALA A 9 20.48 -20.14 2.01
N ILE A 10 20.81 -20.41 3.27
CA ILE A 10 20.13 -19.84 4.45
C ILE A 10 20.55 -18.38 4.68
N ALA A 11 21.82 -18.03 4.43
CA ALA A 11 22.28 -16.65 4.52
C ALA A 11 21.65 -15.76 3.42
N ALA A 12 21.47 -16.29 2.21
CA ALA A 12 20.86 -15.57 1.10
C ALA A 12 19.37 -15.26 1.34
N THR A 13 18.63 -16.12 2.05
CA THR A 13 17.22 -15.87 2.38
C THR A 13 17.04 -14.86 3.51
N ILE A 14 17.98 -14.76 4.45
CA ILE A 14 17.91 -13.80 5.58
C ILE A 14 18.14 -12.34 5.11
N VAL A 15 18.98 -12.13 4.09
CA VAL A 15 19.32 -10.79 3.59
C VAL A 15 18.19 -10.14 2.77
N LEU A 16 17.26 -10.93 2.23
CA LEU A 16 16.18 -10.44 1.36
C LEU A 16 14.86 -10.15 2.09
N LEU A 17 14.78 -10.46 3.40
CA LEU A 17 13.58 -10.24 4.21
C LEU A 17 13.14 -8.77 4.41
N PRO A 18 13.99 -7.73 4.42
CA PRO A 18 13.51 -6.38 4.79
C PRO A 18 12.75 -5.69 3.66
N TYR A 19 12.74 -6.25 2.44
CA TYR A 19 12.13 -5.59 1.28
C TYR A 19 10.60 -5.65 1.24
N VAL A 20 9.98 -6.48 2.08
CA VAL A 20 8.51 -6.68 2.06
C VAL A 20 7.73 -5.67 2.91
N ALA A 21 8.40 -4.80 3.66
CA ALA A 21 7.74 -3.82 4.53
C ALA A 21 7.24 -2.55 3.81
N ALA A 22 7.55 -2.38 2.52
CA ALA A 22 7.23 -1.17 1.76
C ALA A 22 5.91 -1.24 0.97
N ALA A 23 5.08 -2.26 1.17
CA ALA A 23 3.89 -2.49 0.34
C ALA A 23 2.76 -1.45 0.53
N GLN A 24 2.86 -0.50 1.47
CA GLN A 24 1.77 0.42 1.79
C GLN A 24 2.21 1.84 2.20
N SER A 25 3.24 2.40 1.57
CA SER A 25 3.65 3.79 1.85
C SER A 25 2.88 4.86 1.07
N GLY A 26 2.23 4.52 -0.05
CA GLY A 26 1.53 5.48 -0.93
C GLY A 26 0.02 5.61 -0.69
N PRO A 27 -0.65 6.67 -1.19
CA PRO A 27 -2.09 6.86 -1.05
C PRO A 27 -2.91 5.73 -1.70
N SER A 28 -4.24 5.81 -1.60
CA SER A 28 -5.21 4.89 -2.22
C SER A 28 -5.19 4.86 -3.75
N PHE A 29 -4.45 5.78 -4.38
CA PHE A 29 -4.30 5.91 -5.82
C PHE A 29 -2.82 5.85 -6.25
N ASP A 30 -2.61 5.62 -7.54
CA ASP A 30 -1.27 5.59 -8.15
C ASP A 30 -0.74 7.02 -8.31
N CYS A 31 0.31 7.34 -7.56
CA CYS A 31 0.97 8.65 -7.63
C CYS A 31 1.52 8.99 -9.03
N ALA A 32 1.84 8.00 -9.86
CA ALA A 32 2.23 8.24 -11.25
C ALA A 32 1.07 8.79 -12.10
N LYS A 33 -0.17 8.66 -11.63
CA LYS A 33 -1.39 9.12 -12.28
C LYS A 33 -1.99 10.38 -11.64
N ALA A 34 -1.31 10.97 -10.66
CA ALA A 34 -1.77 12.18 -9.97
C ALA A 34 -2.00 13.34 -10.96
N SER A 35 -3.26 13.66 -11.19
CA SER A 35 -3.78 14.59 -12.19
C SER A 35 -3.83 16.04 -11.68
N ASN A 36 -4.09 16.23 -10.39
CA ASN A 36 -4.33 17.55 -9.81
C ASN A 36 -3.40 17.87 -8.62
N THR A 37 -3.46 19.12 -8.15
CA THR A 37 -2.56 19.61 -7.10
C THR A 37 -2.80 18.94 -5.75
N VAL A 38 -4.04 18.54 -5.46
CA VAL A 38 -4.38 17.84 -4.22
C VAL A 38 -3.77 16.44 -4.23
N GLU A 39 -3.98 15.67 -5.30
CA GLU A 39 -3.38 14.34 -5.46
C GLU A 39 -1.85 14.39 -5.36
N ARG A 40 -1.21 15.38 -6.00
CA ARG A 40 0.24 15.59 -5.88
C ARG A 40 0.70 15.95 -4.47
N ALA A 41 -0.12 16.68 -3.70
CA ALA A 41 0.19 17.01 -2.31
C ALA A 41 0.11 15.76 -1.42
N VAL A 42 -0.96 14.97 -1.58
CA VAL A 42 -1.13 13.68 -0.89
C VAL A 42 0.03 12.73 -1.19
N CYS A 43 0.51 12.67 -2.43
CA CYS A 43 1.66 11.84 -2.80
C CYS A 43 3.00 12.24 -2.17
N LYS A 44 3.15 13.50 -1.72
CA LYS A 44 4.41 14.02 -1.19
C LYS A 44 4.46 14.03 0.34
N ASP A 45 3.33 13.78 0.99
CA ASP A 45 3.20 13.85 2.43
C ASP A 45 2.71 12.50 2.97
N ALA A 46 3.51 11.89 3.84
CA ALA A 46 3.23 10.55 4.34
C ALA A 46 1.99 10.48 5.24
N ASP A 47 1.70 11.55 5.99
CA ASP A 47 0.54 11.62 6.87
C ASP A 47 -0.74 11.83 6.05
N LEU A 48 -0.68 12.66 5.00
CA LEU A 48 -1.79 12.80 4.04
C LEU A 48 -2.03 11.50 3.28
N ALA A 49 -0.98 10.83 2.81
CA ALA A 49 -1.11 9.53 2.14
C ALA A 49 -1.74 8.47 3.06
N LYS A 50 -1.40 8.50 4.36
CA LYS A 50 -2.02 7.62 5.35
C LYS A 50 -3.50 7.93 5.54
N ALA A 51 -3.86 9.20 5.74
CA ALA A 51 -5.24 9.62 5.90
C ALA A 51 -6.10 9.27 4.66
N ASP A 52 -5.55 9.46 3.46
CA ASP A 52 -6.21 9.09 2.20
C ASP A 52 -6.50 7.58 2.10
N ARG A 53 -5.53 6.74 2.49
CA ARG A 53 -5.73 5.28 2.57
C ARG A 53 -6.82 4.91 3.58
N GLU A 54 -6.79 5.48 4.77
CA GLU A 54 -7.79 5.23 5.83
C GLU A 54 -9.20 5.62 5.37
N LEU A 55 -9.34 6.81 4.78
CA LEU A 55 -10.60 7.29 4.23
C LEU A 55 -11.15 6.33 3.17
N SER A 56 -10.29 5.90 2.24
CA SER A 56 -10.67 4.98 1.17
C SER A 56 -11.13 3.62 1.70
N GLN A 57 -10.48 3.10 2.76
CA GLN A 57 -10.89 1.86 3.41
C GLN A 57 -12.27 1.98 4.04
N ILE A 58 -12.49 3.03 4.84
CA ILE A 58 -13.78 3.28 5.51
C ILE A 58 -14.90 3.47 4.48
N TYR A 59 -14.62 4.18 3.39
CA TYR A 59 -15.60 4.38 2.33
C TYR A 59 -15.96 3.07 1.61
N ALA A 60 -14.98 2.22 1.33
CA ALA A 60 -15.22 0.91 0.73
C ALA A 60 -16.06 -0.01 1.65
N GLU A 61 -15.79 0.01 2.96
CA GLU A 61 -16.60 -0.71 3.95
C GLU A 61 -18.04 -0.20 4.00
N LEU A 62 -18.22 1.12 3.96
CA LEU A 62 -19.55 1.74 3.91
C LEU A 62 -20.30 1.32 2.64
N LEU A 63 -19.67 1.40 1.47
CA LEU A 63 -20.26 0.97 0.20
C LEU A 63 -20.69 -0.50 0.23
N GLY A 64 -19.95 -1.37 0.92
CA GLY A 64 -20.32 -2.77 1.12
C GLY A 64 -21.61 -2.96 1.94
N ARG A 65 -21.99 -1.98 2.76
CA ARG A 65 -23.18 -1.99 3.63
C ARG A 65 -24.39 -1.31 3.01
N LEU A 66 -24.19 -0.46 2.00
CA LEU A 66 -25.27 0.30 1.35
C LEU A 66 -26.02 -0.56 0.32
N THR A 67 -27.30 -0.25 0.11
CA THR A 67 -28.18 -0.93 -0.86
C THR A 67 -29.01 0.06 -1.67
N GLY A 68 -29.41 -0.33 -2.89
CA GLY A 68 -30.23 0.50 -3.78
C GLY A 68 -29.55 1.82 -4.13
N ARG A 69 -30.34 2.90 -4.29
CA ARG A 69 -29.83 4.23 -4.68
C ARG A 69 -28.70 4.76 -3.80
N ALA A 70 -28.63 4.35 -2.53
CA ALA A 70 -27.58 4.79 -1.62
C ALA A 70 -26.20 4.21 -1.96
N ARG A 71 -26.11 3.10 -2.69
CA ARG A 71 -24.84 2.48 -3.11
C ARG A 71 -24.34 3.00 -4.47
N GLU A 72 -25.25 3.52 -5.29
CA GLU A 72 -25.00 3.91 -6.68
C GLU A 72 -24.52 5.36 -6.83
N SER A 73 -24.63 6.16 -5.76
CA SER A 73 -24.17 7.56 -5.68
C SER A 73 -22.67 7.67 -5.42
#